data_AF-A0A6J4V3V4-F1
#
_entry.id   AF-A0A6J4V3V4-F1
#
_cell.length_a   1.000
_cell.length_b   1.000
_cell.length_c   1.000
_cell.angle_alpha   90.00
_cell.angle_beta   90.00
_cell.angle_gamma   90.00
#
_symmetry.space_group_name_H-M   'P 1'
#
loop_
_entity.id
_entity.type
_entity.pdbx_description
1 polymer ?
#
loop_
_entity_poly.entity_id
_entity_poly.type
_entity_poly.pdbx_seq_one_letter_code
_entity_poly.pdbx_strand_id
1 'polypeptide(L)'
;MLDEVFEFDVYFDYGCPYVNGAAIWLRDVKRSLGDWIDITWRFFPLEQINSANGPEWKLWEQPEGFRSKGLPAFRGALAARQQGADAFERYHYAMLGLRHDEGKDHGKRSTVLEAAKRGELD
;
A
#
# COMPACT_ATOMS: atom_id res chain seq x y z
N MET A 1 15.69 26.93 -11.87
CA MET A 1 14.70 26.42 -10.90
C MET A 1 13.72 25.61 -11.71
N LEU A 2 13.34 24.42 -11.23
CA LEU A 2 12.17 23.74 -11.76
C LEU A 2 10.98 24.42 -11.07
N ASP A 3 10.21 25.20 -11.82
CA ASP A 3 9.09 25.98 -11.30
C ASP A 3 7.79 25.15 -11.20
N GLU A 4 7.86 23.85 -11.51
CA GLU A 4 6.73 22.92 -11.57
C GLU A 4 7.00 21.71 -10.69
N VAL A 5 6.02 21.36 -9.85
CA VAL A 5 6.02 20.12 -9.05
C VAL A 5 5.69 18.96 -9.97
N PHE A 6 6.50 17.91 -9.94
CA PHE A 6 6.21 16.69 -10.69
C PHE A 6 5.21 15.82 -9.94
N GLU A 7 3.96 15.84 -10.38
CA GLU A 7 2.87 15.05 -9.78
C GLU A 7 2.62 13.77 -10.58
N PHE A 8 2.51 12.63 -9.90
CA PHE A 8 2.03 11.39 -10.53
C PHE A 8 1.40 10.40 -9.56
N ASP A 9 0.57 9.53 -10.13
CA ASP A 9 -0.08 8.44 -9.43
C ASP A 9 0.72 7.13 -9.53
N VAL A 10 0.86 6.43 -8.40
CA VAL A 10 1.40 5.07 -8.34
C VAL A 10 0.31 4.11 -7.88
N TYR A 11 -0.16 3.28 -8.80
CA TYR A 11 -1.13 2.23 -8.52
C TYR A 11 -0.44 1.03 -7.87
N PHE A 12 -0.94 0.56 -6.73
CA PHE A 12 -0.20 -0.40 -5.92
C PHE A 12 -1.05 -1.51 -5.27
N ASP A 13 -0.39 -2.63 -5.02
CA ASP A 13 -0.82 -3.74 -4.19
C ASP A 13 0.36 -4.22 -3.34
N TYR A 14 0.12 -4.46 -2.05
CA TYR A 14 1.17 -4.92 -1.13
C TYR A 14 1.69 -6.31 -1.44
N GLY A 15 0.97 -7.13 -2.21
CA GLY A 15 1.43 -8.42 -2.68
C GLY A 15 2.40 -8.36 -3.87
N CYS A 16 2.53 -7.21 -4.53
CA CYS A 16 3.30 -7.06 -5.76
C CYS A 16 4.79 -6.77 -5.50
N PRO A 17 5.72 -7.65 -5.90
CA PRO A 17 7.16 -7.41 -5.70
C PRO A 17 7.69 -6.19 -6.47
N TYR A 18 7.09 -5.85 -7.60
CA TYR A 18 7.49 -4.67 -8.38
C TYR A 18 7.14 -3.35 -7.68
N VAL A 19 6.03 -3.32 -6.94
CA VAL A 19 5.65 -2.16 -6.12
C VAL A 19 6.66 -1.94 -5.01
N ASN A 20 7.17 -3.01 -4.38
CA ASN A 20 8.21 -2.87 -3.35
C ASN A 20 9.48 -2.21 -3.90
N GLY A 21 9.95 -2.68 -5.06
CA GLY A 21 11.10 -2.07 -5.74
C GLY A 21 10.86 -0.61 -6.11
N ALA A 22 9.69 -0.30 -6.68
CA ALA A 22 9.30 1.06 -7.02
C ALA A 22 9.24 1.96 -5.78
N ALA A 23 8.65 1.50 -4.68
CA ALA A 23 8.54 2.26 -3.44
C ALA A 23 9.91 2.59 -2.83
N ILE A 24 10.84 1.62 -2.80
CA ILE A 24 12.21 1.86 -2.32
C ILE A 24 12.90 2.93 -3.16
N TRP A 25 12.81 2.84 -4.48
CA TRP A 25 13.42 3.81 -5.39
C TRP A 25 12.77 5.20 -5.25
N LEU A 26 11.44 5.27 -5.22
CA LEU A 26 10.70 6.52 -5.07
C LEU A 26 10.95 7.20 -3.72
N ARG A 27 11.22 6.44 -2.66
CA ARG A 27 11.66 7.00 -1.38
C ARG A 27 12.97 7.79 -1.52
N ASP A 28 13.92 7.26 -2.28
CA ASP A 28 15.22 7.92 -2.49
C ASP A 28 15.10 9.11 -3.45
N VAL A 29 14.22 9.02 -4.46
CA VAL A 29 13.85 10.17 -5.32
C VAL A 29 13.22 11.29 -4.48
N LYS A 30 12.21 10.99 -3.65
CA LYS A 30 11.56 11.97 -2.77
C LYS A 30 12.54 12.60 -1.79
N ARG A 31 13.48 11.83 -1.23
CA ARG A 31 14.57 12.37 -0.38
C ARG A 31 15.50 13.33 -1.12
N SER A 32 15.75 13.10 -2.40
CA SER A 32 16.66 13.91 -3.21
C SER A 32 16.01 15.17 -3.75
N LEU A 33 14.72 15.09 -4.10
CA LEU A 33 13.98 16.18 -4.75
C LEU A 33 13.10 16.97 -3.78
N GLY A 34 12.82 16.45 -2.59
CA GLY A 34 11.98 17.10 -1.59
C GLY A 34 10.60 17.44 -2.16
N ASP A 35 10.20 18.70 -2.03
CA ASP A 35 8.87 19.19 -2.42
C ASP A 35 8.70 19.37 -3.94
N TRP A 36 9.71 19.02 -4.75
CA TRP A 36 9.61 19.10 -6.21
C TRP A 36 8.89 17.90 -6.83
N ILE A 37 8.52 16.91 -6.03
CA ILE A 37 7.81 15.71 -6.46
C ILE A 37 6.66 15.42 -5.50
N ASP A 38 5.46 15.17 -6.06
CA ASP A 38 4.32 14.68 -5.30
C ASP A 38 3.89 13.30 -5.84
N ILE A 39 3.78 12.34 -4.92
CA ILE A 39 3.53 10.93 -5.25
C ILE A 39 2.23 10.53 -4.59
N THR A 40 1.20 10.34 -5.41
CA THR A 40 -0.09 9.86 -4.93
C THR A 40 -0.20 8.34 -5.11
N TRP A 41 -0.24 7.62 -3.99
CA TRP A 41 -0.46 6.18 -4.02
C TRP A 41 -1.94 5.85 -4.25
N ARG A 42 -2.28 5.03 -5.24
CA ARG A 42 -3.65 4.62 -5.57
C ARG A 42 -3.82 3.12 -5.35
N PHE A 43 -4.89 2.70 -4.68
CA PHE A 43 -5.15 1.28 -4.46
C PHE A 43 -5.47 0.57 -5.77
N PHE A 44 -4.79 -0.55 -6.02
CA PHE A 44 -4.99 -1.38 -7.21
C PHE A 44 -4.97 -2.87 -6.82
N PRO A 45 -6.08 -3.41 -6.29
CA PRO A 45 -6.11 -4.78 -5.77
C PRO A 45 -5.86 -5.82 -6.85
N LEU A 46 -4.72 -6.51 -6.79
CA LEU A 46 -4.39 -7.58 -7.74
C LEU A 46 -5.33 -8.78 -7.59
N GLU A 47 -5.87 -9.02 -6.39
CA GLU A 47 -6.88 -10.05 -6.16
C GLU A 47 -8.19 -9.77 -6.94
N GLN A 48 -8.53 -8.50 -7.15
CA GLN A 48 -9.63 -8.07 -8.01
C GLN A 48 -9.29 -8.26 -9.48
N ILE A 49 -8.18 -7.68 -9.91
CA ILE A 49 -7.83 -7.57 -11.33
C ILE A 49 -7.48 -8.93 -11.93
N ASN A 50 -6.86 -9.82 -11.15
CA ASN A 50 -6.49 -11.16 -11.58
C ASN A 50 -7.51 -12.24 -11.20
N SER A 51 -8.72 -11.83 -10.80
CA SER A 51 -9.77 -12.77 -10.41
C SER A 51 -10.21 -13.63 -11.60
N ALA A 52 -10.28 -14.94 -11.41
CA ALA A 52 -10.85 -15.86 -12.40
C ALA A 52 -12.39 -15.82 -12.45
N ASN A 53 -13.04 -15.05 -11.57
CA ASN A 53 -14.50 -14.98 -11.45
C ASN A 53 -15.15 -13.97 -12.42
N GLY A 54 -14.36 -13.37 -13.32
CA GLY A 54 -14.85 -12.41 -14.31
C GLY A 54 -14.97 -10.96 -13.79
N PRO A 55 -15.33 -10.01 -14.67
CA PRO A 55 -15.27 -8.58 -14.38
C PRO A 55 -16.32 -8.09 -13.37
N GLU A 56 -17.45 -8.80 -13.24
CA GLU A 56 -18.53 -8.44 -12.32
C GLU A 56 -18.23 -8.85 -10.87
N TRP A 57 -17.28 -9.78 -10.66
CA TRP A 57 -16.88 -10.19 -9.32
C TRP A 57 -16.18 -9.03 -8.62
N LYS A 58 -16.55 -8.73 -7.38
CA LYS A 58 -15.95 -7.64 -6.61
C LYS A 58 -15.38 -8.14 -5.30
N LEU A 59 -14.09 -7.91 -5.09
CA LEU A 59 -13.35 -8.29 -3.88
C LEU A 59 -14.01 -7.79 -2.58
N TRP A 60 -14.71 -6.67 -2.62
CA TRP A 60 -15.37 -6.06 -1.46
C TRP A 60 -16.82 -6.53 -1.24
N GLU A 61 -17.39 -7.34 -2.13
CA GLU A 61 -18.77 -7.86 -2.04
C GLU A 61 -18.80 -9.36 -1.67
N GLN A 62 -17.75 -9.86 -1.03
CA GLN A 62 -17.62 -11.28 -0.69
C GLN A 62 -18.39 -11.63 0.60
N PRO A 63 -18.89 -12.89 0.72
CA PRO A 63 -19.62 -13.32 1.90
C PRO A 63 -18.76 -13.30 3.16
N GLU A 64 -19.43 -13.31 4.31
CA GLU A 64 -18.75 -13.42 5.60
C GLU A 64 -17.87 -14.68 5.65
N GLY A 65 -16.67 -14.54 6.23
CA GLY A 65 -15.67 -15.61 6.27
C GLY A 65 -14.79 -15.71 5.03
N PHE A 66 -15.08 -14.98 3.95
CA PHE A 66 -14.15 -14.89 2.82
C PHE A 66 -12.80 -14.31 3.26
N ARG A 67 -11.72 -15.07 3.03
CA ARG A 67 -10.36 -14.65 3.38
C ARG A 67 -9.68 -14.05 2.16
N SER A 68 -9.75 -12.72 2.04
CA SER A 68 -8.96 -11.97 1.08
C SER A 68 -7.47 -12.01 1.41
N LYS A 69 -6.64 -12.06 0.37
CA LYS A 69 -5.18 -11.94 0.48
C LYS A 69 -4.74 -10.48 0.66
N GLY A 70 -5.34 -9.55 -0.07
CA GLY A 70 -4.89 -8.15 -0.12
C GLY A 70 -5.70 -7.15 0.72
N LEU A 71 -7.01 -7.37 0.84
CA LEU A 71 -7.95 -6.39 1.39
C LEU A 71 -7.64 -5.96 2.84
N PRO A 72 -7.20 -6.86 3.76
CA PRO A 72 -6.83 -6.45 5.12
C PRO A 72 -5.69 -5.43 5.15
N ALA A 73 -4.65 -5.59 4.32
CA ALA A 73 -3.56 -4.63 4.24
C ALA A 73 -4.00 -3.28 3.67
N PHE A 74 -4.89 -3.28 2.67
CA PHE A 74 -5.48 -2.05 2.15
C PHE A 74 -6.38 -1.34 3.17
N ARG A 75 -7.15 -2.07 3.97
CA ARG A 75 -7.94 -1.49 5.07
C ARG A 75 -7.04 -0.80 6.09
N GLY A 76 -5.94 -1.41 6.49
CA GLY A 76 -4.96 -0.75 7.37
C GLY A 76 -4.34 0.50 6.73
N ALA A 77 -4.04 0.46 5.44
CA ALA A 77 -3.54 1.62 4.72
C ALA A 77 -4.56 2.77 4.63
N LEU A 78 -5.84 2.45 4.42
CA LEU A 78 -6.94 3.42 4.45
C LEU A 78 -7.09 4.05 5.84
N ALA A 79 -7.01 3.24 6.91
CA ALA A 79 -7.03 3.75 8.28
C ALA A 79 -5.83 4.69 8.54
N ALA A 80 -4.62 4.31 8.11
CA ALA A 80 -3.44 5.16 8.22
C ALA A 80 -3.59 6.49 7.45
N ARG A 81 -4.21 6.49 6.26
CA ARG A 81 -4.52 7.73 5.51
C ARG A 81 -5.44 8.67 6.27
N GLN A 82 -6.41 8.14 7.03
CA GLN A 82 -7.30 8.97 7.84
C GLN A 82 -6.55 9.67 8.99
N GLN A 83 -5.38 9.17 9.37
CA GLN A 83 -4.49 9.79 10.36
C GLN A 83 -3.48 10.77 9.72
N GLY A 84 -3.44 10.89 8.38
CA GLY A 84 -2.60 11.84 7.64
C GLY A 84 -1.66 11.19 6.62
N ALA A 85 -1.03 12.02 5.79
CA ALA A 85 -0.12 11.57 4.73
C ALA A 85 1.11 10.86 5.30
N ASP A 86 1.74 11.42 6.33
CA ASP A 86 2.93 10.83 6.96
C ASP A 86 2.60 9.49 7.64
N ALA A 87 1.42 9.39 8.25
CA ALA A 87 0.91 8.16 8.86
C ALA A 87 0.74 7.05 7.81
N PHE A 88 0.11 7.38 6.68
CA PHE A 88 0.06 6.47 5.53
C PHE A 88 1.46 6.09 5.05
N GLU A 89 2.38 7.04 4.90
CA GLU A 89 3.73 6.77 4.39
C GLU A 89 4.47 5.76 5.29
N ARG A 90 4.46 5.98 6.62
CA ARG A 90 5.08 5.06 7.58
C ARG A 90 4.45 3.66 7.53
N TYR A 91 3.12 3.57 7.50
CA TYR A 91 2.43 2.28 7.34
C TYR A 91 2.77 1.59 6.02
N HIS A 92 2.79 2.36 4.93
CA HIS A 92 2.99 1.84 3.58
C HIS A 92 4.35 1.14 3.46
N TYR A 93 5.42 1.80 3.89
CA TYR A 93 6.75 1.19 3.91
C TYR A 93 6.88 0.06 4.92
N ALA A 94 6.26 0.16 6.11
CA ALA A 94 6.28 -0.92 7.08
C ALA A 94 5.60 -2.20 6.54
N MET A 95 4.44 -2.06 5.89
CA MET A 95 3.71 -3.17 5.30
C MET A 95 4.46 -3.81 4.13
N LEU A 96 5.06 -3.00 3.25
CA LEU A 96 5.90 -3.49 2.15
C LEU A 96 7.09 -4.30 2.67
N GLY A 97 7.80 -3.81 3.69
CA GLY A 97 8.92 -4.54 4.30
C GLY A 97 8.48 -5.84 4.98
N LEU A 98 7.39 -5.81 5.75
CA LEU A 98 6.82 -7.03 6.37
C LEU A 98 6.51 -8.10 5.31
N ARG A 99 5.96 -7.70 4.16
CA ARG A 99 5.60 -8.63 3.09
C ARG A 99 6.81 -9.11 2.29
N HIS A 100 7.67 -8.20 1.85
CA HIS A 100 8.69 -8.50 0.84
C HIS A 100 10.06 -8.83 1.41
N ASP A 101 10.40 -8.30 2.59
CA ASP A 101 11.68 -8.57 3.24
C ASP A 101 11.53 -9.71 4.26
N GLU A 102 10.40 -9.76 4.98
CA GLU A 102 10.14 -10.76 6.03
C GLU A 102 9.20 -11.89 5.60
N GLY A 103 8.60 -11.82 4.42
CA GLY A 103 7.72 -12.87 3.88
C GLY A 103 6.39 -13.03 4.62
N LYS A 104 5.95 -12.05 5.40
CA LYS A 104 4.71 -12.16 6.18
C LYS A 104 3.47 -12.07 5.30
N ASP A 105 2.41 -12.74 5.76
CA ASP A 105 1.10 -12.72 5.11
C ASP A 105 0.40 -11.39 5.41
N HIS A 106 0.38 -10.49 4.42
CA HIS A 106 -0.27 -9.18 4.49
C HIS A 106 -1.81 -9.26 4.61
N GLY A 107 -2.40 -10.42 4.35
CA GLY A 107 -3.82 -10.67 4.61
C GLY A 107 -4.15 -11.01 6.07
N LYS A 108 -3.15 -11.19 6.95
CA LYS A 108 -3.39 -11.47 8.37
C LYS A 108 -3.55 -10.19 9.18
N ARG A 109 -4.56 -10.17 10.05
CA ARG A 109 -4.77 -9.09 11.03
C ARG A 109 -3.52 -8.81 11.87
N SER A 110 -2.79 -9.85 12.29
CA SER A 110 -1.55 -9.69 13.06
C SER A 110 -0.49 -8.88 12.30
N THR A 111 -0.33 -9.12 11.00
CA THR A 111 0.63 -8.40 10.14
C THR A 111 0.18 -6.95 9.95
N VAL A 112 -1.12 -6.69 9.78
CA VAL A 112 -1.69 -5.33 9.70
C VAL A 112 -1.43 -4.53 10.98
N LEU A 113 -1.68 -5.13 12.14
CA LEU A 113 -1.41 -4.49 13.43
C LEU A 113 0.10 -4.28 13.67
N GLU A 114 0.94 -5.21 13.21
CA GLU A 114 2.39 -5.04 13.28
C GLU A 114 2.87 -3.89 12.38
N ALA A 115 2.32 -3.76 11.18
CA ALA A 115 2.61 -2.63 10.28
C ALA A 115 2.18 -1.30 10.91
N ALA A 116 0.99 -1.25 11.52
CA ALA A 116 0.50 -0.09 12.24
C ALA A 116 1.43 0.30 13.40
N LYS A 117 1.83 -0.69 14.22
CA LYS A 117 2.77 -0.49 15.32
C LYS A 117 4.13 0.02 14.84
N ARG A 118 4.69 -0.55 13.77
CA ARG A 118 5.96 -0.09 13.16
C ARG A 118 5.83 1.30 12.54
N GLY A 119 4.64 1.63 12.06
CA GLY A 119 4.31 2.95 11.54
C GLY A 119 3.96 3.96 12.62
N GLU A 120 4.06 3.60 13.90
CA GLU A 120 3.73 4.46 15.04
C GLU A 120 2.30 5.03 14.94
N LEU A 121 1.35 4.16 14.57
CA LEU A 121 -0.07 4.46 14.47
C LEU A 121 -0.81 3.96 15.73
N ASP A 122 -1.88 4.65 16.09
CA ASP A 122 -2.74 4.35 17.25
C ASP A 122 -3.79 3.23 17.00
#